data_AF-A0A7K7UXM2-F1
#
_entry.id   AF-A0A7K7UXM2-F1
#
_cell.length_a   1.000
_cell.length_b   1.000
_cell.length_c   1.000
_cell.angle_alpha   90.00
_cell.angle_beta   90.00
_cell.angle_gamma   90.00
#
_symmetry.space_group_name_H-M   'P 1'
#
loop_
_entity.id
_entity.type
_entity.pdbx_description
1 polymer ?
#
loop_
_entity_poly.entity_id
_entity_poly.type
_entity_poly.pdbx_seq_one_letter_code
_entity_poly.pdbx_strand_id
1 'polypeptide(L)'
;EQGRRQRARQLEQEERLAAELARLNRERLKDERMRQQVRENSIELRELEKRLKSAYMNKERAAQIAEKEAIQYEKMKREAEIAQKMREEYERVTKEESCAELRRNKEKIMYQQELEKQLEEQERKKQDAYEEFLKEKLMIDEIVRKIYEEDQMEKQLKLEKMRATQAYIEEFKKEQALWRRRKREEMEEENRKIVEFANMQRQREEDRMAKVRENEEKKQRLQSMMAQNLEREQQKREELEQVRQELHQEEQAEMERKKEMAEIEKRIRQRIDLRQTYEEQFALKKIVQQAMQEEEEAFRQEMLAKFAEDDRIEQMNAQKRRMKQLEHRRAVEKLIEDRHKQFLADKEREFEERQLEERRQENIRLIVEEERQKLLKEHASKLLGYLPRGILKDEDDVNMLGEEFRLAYQKRSGNTSSAER
;
A
#
# COMPACT_ATOMS: atom_id res chain seq x y z
N GLU A 1 81.88 43.97 -199.84
CA GLU A 1 80.56 43.69 -200.47
C GLU A 1 79.97 42.31 -200.17
N GLN A 2 80.77 41.25 -200.00
CA GLN A 2 80.27 39.88 -199.76
C GLN A 2 79.54 39.70 -198.41
N GLY A 3 79.95 40.37 -197.33
CA GLY A 3 79.29 40.29 -196.02
C GLY A 3 77.89 40.92 -195.96
N ARG A 4 77.61 41.94 -196.78
CA ARG A 4 76.25 42.50 -196.92
C ARG A 4 75.29 41.51 -197.58
N ARG A 5 75.77 40.75 -198.58
CA ARG A 5 74.98 39.72 -199.27
C ARG A 5 74.68 38.51 -198.37
N GLN A 6 75.61 38.10 -197.51
CA GLN A 6 75.37 37.02 -196.55
C GLN A 6 74.38 37.42 -195.45
N ARG A 7 74.51 38.62 -194.87
CA ARG A 7 73.53 39.13 -193.90
C ARG A 7 72.14 39.31 -194.51
N ALA A 8 72.05 39.76 -195.76
CA ALA A 8 70.77 39.84 -196.46
C ALA A 8 70.11 38.45 -196.63
N ARG A 9 70.89 37.41 -196.97
CA ARG A 9 70.38 36.04 -197.05
C ARG A 9 69.97 35.47 -195.69
N GLN A 10 70.71 35.78 -194.63
CA GLN A 10 70.36 35.37 -193.26
C GLN A 10 69.06 36.04 -192.79
N LEU A 11 68.93 37.36 -193.00
CA LEU A 11 67.70 38.09 -192.73
C LEU A 11 66.52 37.51 -193.53
N GLU A 12 66.72 37.19 -194.80
CA GLU A 12 65.65 36.60 -195.62
C GLU A 12 65.25 35.18 -195.14
N GLN A 13 66.20 34.39 -194.63
CA GLN A 13 65.91 33.08 -194.01
C GLN A 13 65.19 33.23 -192.67
N GLU A 14 65.62 34.18 -191.82
CA GLU A 14 64.99 34.50 -190.55
C GLU A 14 63.57 35.05 -190.76
N GLU A 15 63.37 35.92 -191.75
CA GLU A 15 62.05 36.44 -192.12
C GLU A 15 61.12 35.33 -192.61
N ARG A 16 61.62 34.37 -193.40
CA ARG A 16 60.84 33.20 -193.83
C ARG A 16 60.47 32.29 -192.65
N LEU A 17 61.42 32.01 -191.75
CA LEU A 17 61.15 31.22 -190.54
C LEU A 17 60.18 31.94 -189.59
N ALA A 18 60.34 33.24 -189.40
CA ALA A 18 59.43 34.04 -188.60
C ALA A 18 58.02 34.08 -189.21
N ALA A 19 57.92 34.17 -190.54
CA ALA A 19 56.64 34.10 -191.24
C ALA A 19 55.98 32.71 -191.11
N GLU A 20 56.74 31.62 -191.21
CA GLU A 20 56.24 30.26 -191.01
C GLU A 20 55.82 30.02 -189.54
N LEU A 21 56.60 30.47 -188.56
CA LEU A 21 56.24 30.40 -187.14
C LEU A 21 55.00 31.25 -186.83
N ALA A 22 54.91 32.46 -187.40
CA ALA A 22 53.73 33.30 -187.27
C ALA A 22 52.50 32.65 -187.91
N ARG A 23 52.66 31.95 -189.03
CA ARG A 23 51.60 31.16 -189.65
C ARG A 23 51.16 30.00 -188.75
N LEU A 24 52.09 29.19 -188.24
CA LEU A 24 51.81 28.10 -187.30
C LEU A 24 51.13 28.59 -186.03
N ASN A 25 51.58 29.70 -185.44
CA ASN A 25 50.94 30.29 -184.27
C ASN A 25 49.54 30.83 -184.59
N ARG A 26 49.34 31.44 -185.76
CA ARG A 26 48.00 31.84 -186.22
C ARG A 26 47.09 30.64 -186.42
N GLU A 27 47.58 29.53 -186.96
CA GLU A 27 46.83 28.28 -187.10
C GLU A 27 46.49 27.69 -185.73
N ARG A 28 47.44 27.60 -184.78
CA ARG A 28 47.18 27.17 -183.38
C ARG A 28 46.15 28.04 -182.68
N LEU A 29 46.27 29.36 -182.75
CA LEU A 29 45.32 30.28 -182.14
C LEU A 29 43.93 30.18 -182.78
N LYS A 30 43.86 29.99 -184.11
CA LYS A 30 42.60 29.71 -184.80
C LYS A 30 41.99 28.40 -184.32
N ASP A 31 42.78 27.34 -184.18
CA ASP A 31 42.33 26.03 -183.68
C ASP A 31 41.88 26.11 -182.22
N GLU A 32 42.60 26.82 -181.35
CA GLU A 32 42.20 27.04 -179.96
C GLU A 32 40.92 27.86 -179.85
N ARG A 33 40.80 28.94 -180.62
CA ARG A 33 39.57 29.75 -180.68
C ARG A 33 38.41 28.95 -181.24
N MET A 34 38.64 28.13 -182.27
CA MET A 34 37.64 27.20 -182.80
C MET A 34 37.22 26.19 -181.73
N ARG A 35 38.16 25.59 -181.00
CA ARG A 35 37.85 24.67 -179.89
C ARG A 35 37.13 25.36 -178.73
N GLN A 36 37.47 26.61 -178.41
CA GLN A 36 36.76 27.42 -177.42
C GLN A 36 35.33 27.69 -177.86
N GLN A 37 35.13 28.14 -179.11
CA GLN A 37 33.79 28.30 -179.68
C GLN A 37 32.99 26.99 -179.66
N VAL A 38 33.62 25.85 -179.98
CA VAL A 38 32.97 24.54 -179.90
C VAL A 38 32.61 24.17 -178.45
N ARG A 39 33.48 24.47 -177.47
CA ARG A 39 33.19 24.23 -176.04
C ARG A 39 32.06 25.10 -175.52
N GLU A 40 32.00 26.36 -175.94
CA GLU A 40 31.00 27.32 -175.48
C GLU A 40 29.63 27.08 -176.16
N ASN A 41 29.63 26.73 -177.45
CA ASN A 41 28.40 26.53 -178.24
C ASN A 41 27.87 25.10 -178.20
N SER A 42 28.69 24.09 -177.92
CA SER A 42 28.22 22.70 -177.77
C SER A 42 27.44 22.53 -176.47
N ILE A 43 26.17 22.13 -176.62
CA ILE A 43 25.29 21.82 -175.49
C ILE A 43 25.81 20.61 -174.71
N GLU A 44 26.33 19.59 -175.40
CA GLU A 44 26.84 18.36 -174.80
C GLU A 44 28.03 18.62 -173.85
N LEU A 45 28.95 19.51 -174.24
CA LEU A 45 30.11 19.87 -173.41
C LEU A 45 29.69 20.67 -172.18
N ARG A 46 28.68 21.53 -172.30
CA ARG A 46 28.12 22.28 -171.16
C ARG A 46 27.39 21.35 -170.19
N GLU A 47 26.66 20.35 -170.69
CA GLU A 47 26.02 19.33 -169.86
C GLU A 47 27.03 18.44 -169.14
N LEU A 48 28.09 18.03 -169.84
CA LEU A 48 29.19 17.28 -169.24
C LEU A 48 29.86 18.09 -168.13
N GLU A 49 30.16 19.36 -168.36
CA GLU A 49 30.76 20.24 -167.35
C GLU A 49 29.83 20.40 -166.12
N LYS A 50 28.52 20.57 -166.32
CA LYS A 50 27.54 20.60 -165.22
C LYS A 50 27.53 19.28 -164.43
N ARG A 51 27.55 18.14 -165.11
CA ARG A 51 27.61 16.80 -164.49
C ARG A 51 28.91 16.62 -163.71
N LEU A 52 30.05 17.03 -164.26
CA LEU A 52 31.34 16.99 -163.57
C LEU A 52 31.36 17.88 -162.33
N LYS A 53 30.86 19.12 -162.41
CA LYS A 53 30.71 20.01 -161.25
C LYS A 53 29.83 19.37 -160.17
N SER A 54 28.70 18.77 -160.55
CA SER A 54 27.84 18.05 -159.59
C SER A 54 28.53 16.85 -158.95
N ALA A 55 29.37 16.13 -159.71
CA ALA A 55 30.15 15.01 -159.19
C ALA A 55 31.22 15.47 -158.18
N TYR A 56 31.89 16.60 -158.43
CA TYR A 56 32.81 17.20 -157.46
C TYR A 56 32.10 17.63 -156.18
N MET A 57 30.94 18.30 -156.29
CA MET A 57 30.12 18.66 -155.12
C MET A 57 29.67 17.43 -154.33
N ASN A 58 29.29 16.34 -155.01
CA ASN A 58 28.92 15.08 -154.36
C ASN A 58 30.13 14.41 -153.69
N LYS A 59 31.32 14.50 -154.29
CA LYS A 59 32.57 14.02 -153.67
C LYS A 59 32.91 14.79 -152.40
N GLU A 60 32.79 16.11 -152.42
CA GLU A 60 32.98 16.95 -151.23
C GLU A 60 31.93 16.66 -150.15
N ARG A 61 30.66 16.51 -150.54
CA ARG A 61 29.58 16.13 -149.62
C ARG A 61 29.84 14.77 -148.98
N ALA A 62 30.31 13.78 -149.75
CA ALA A 62 30.68 12.47 -149.22
C ALA A 62 31.85 12.57 -148.23
N ALA A 63 32.86 13.40 -148.53
CA ALA A 63 33.96 13.66 -147.60
C ALA A 63 33.49 14.32 -146.29
N GLN A 64 32.58 15.31 -146.37
CA GLN A 64 32.00 15.95 -145.19
C GLN A 64 31.14 14.98 -144.36
N ILE A 65 30.38 14.09 -145.00
CA ILE A 65 29.60 13.07 -144.30
C ILE A 65 30.56 12.13 -143.56
N ALA A 66 31.61 11.63 -144.23
CA ALA A 66 32.62 10.78 -143.60
C ALA A 66 33.35 11.49 -142.44
N GLU A 67 33.67 12.77 -142.57
CA GLU A 67 34.27 13.56 -141.48
C GLU A 67 33.32 13.69 -140.28
N LYS A 68 32.03 13.99 -140.53
CA LYS A 68 31.02 14.07 -139.47
C LYS A 68 30.83 12.72 -138.78
N GLU A 69 30.79 11.63 -139.53
CA GLU A 69 30.69 10.27 -139.00
C GLU A 69 31.93 9.91 -138.16
N ALA A 70 33.13 10.28 -138.61
CA ALA A 70 34.36 10.09 -137.84
C ALA A 70 34.34 10.89 -136.52
N ILE A 71 33.90 12.15 -136.55
CA ILE A 71 33.76 12.98 -135.34
C ILE A 71 32.70 12.39 -134.40
N GLN A 72 31.57 11.90 -134.92
CA GLN A 72 30.55 11.24 -134.10
C GLN A 72 31.09 9.96 -133.46
N TYR A 73 31.81 9.14 -134.21
CA TYR A 73 32.43 7.92 -133.69
C TYR A 73 33.46 8.23 -132.59
N GLU A 74 34.30 9.25 -132.79
CA GLU A 74 35.22 9.70 -131.74
C GLU A 74 34.49 10.19 -130.49
N LYS A 75 33.39 10.95 -130.64
CA LYS A 75 32.57 11.39 -129.50
C LYS A 75 31.97 10.21 -128.76
N MET A 76 31.37 9.25 -129.47
CA MET A 76 30.82 8.04 -128.86
C MET A 76 31.89 7.24 -128.11
N LYS A 77 33.10 7.14 -128.67
CA LYS A 77 34.23 6.49 -127.99
C LYS A 77 34.62 7.22 -126.70
N ARG A 78 34.74 8.54 -126.73
CA ARG A 78 35.05 9.36 -125.54
C ARG A 78 33.94 9.26 -124.50
N GLU A 79 32.68 9.31 -124.90
CA GLU A 79 31.52 9.14 -124.01
C GLU A 79 31.49 7.75 -123.38
N ALA A 80 31.81 6.70 -124.14
CA ALA A 80 31.93 5.34 -123.62
C ALA A 80 33.08 5.20 -122.61
N GLU A 81 34.24 5.80 -122.89
CA GLU A 81 35.38 5.84 -121.95
C GLU A 81 35.05 6.59 -120.66
N ILE A 82 34.34 7.72 -120.76
CA ILE A 82 33.85 8.47 -119.60
C ILE A 82 32.85 7.63 -118.81
N ALA A 83 31.87 7.02 -119.48
CA ALA A 83 30.87 6.18 -118.82
C ALA A 83 31.52 4.98 -118.11
N GLN A 84 32.55 4.38 -118.70
CA GLN A 84 33.30 3.30 -118.07
C GLN A 84 34.02 3.80 -116.80
N LYS A 85 34.77 4.90 -116.87
CA LYS A 85 35.44 5.48 -115.69
C LYS A 85 34.46 5.84 -114.58
N MET A 86 33.32 6.44 -114.93
CA MET A 86 32.27 6.75 -113.96
C MET A 86 31.75 5.49 -113.28
N ARG A 87 31.48 4.41 -114.03
CA ARG A 87 31.05 3.13 -113.46
C ARG A 87 32.10 2.53 -112.51
N GLU A 88 33.37 2.53 -112.91
CA GLU A 88 34.47 2.04 -112.08
C GLU A 88 34.58 2.82 -110.76
N GLU A 89 34.45 4.15 -110.80
CA GLU A 89 34.45 4.99 -109.59
C GLU A 89 33.19 4.77 -108.73
N TYR A 90 32.00 4.65 -109.33
CA TYR A 90 30.79 4.28 -108.59
C TYR A 90 30.94 2.93 -107.88
N GLU A 91 31.48 1.92 -108.55
CA GLU A 91 31.74 0.61 -107.94
C GLU A 91 32.75 0.70 -106.79
N ARG A 92 33.78 1.53 -106.90
CA ARG A 92 34.75 1.77 -105.81
C ARG A 92 34.06 2.39 -104.60
N VAL A 93 33.29 3.47 -104.80
CA VAL A 93 32.55 4.14 -103.74
C VAL A 93 31.57 3.18 -103.07
N THR A 94 30.78 2.41 -103.84
CA THR A 94 29.84 1.44 -103.28
C THR A 94 30.55 0.34 -102.49
N LYS A 95 31.71 -0.15 -102.95
CA LYS A 95 32.52 -1.13 -102.20
C LYS A 95 33.06 -0.53 -100.91
N GLU A 96 33.55 0.70 -100.92
CA GLU A 96 34.02 1.40 -99.74
C GLU A 96 32.90 1.64 -98.71
N GLU A 97 31.73 2.08 -99.17
CA GLU A 97 30.53 2.25 -98.33
C GLU A 97 30.13 0.91 -97.71
N SER A 98 30.05 -0.16 -98.50
CA SER A 98 29.73 -1.50 -98.01
C SER A 98 30.77 -2.02 -97.00
N CYS A 99 32.06 -1.74 -97.23
CA CYS A 99 33.11 -2.10 -96.29
C CYS A 99 33.03 -1.29 -94.99
N ALA A 100 32.71 0.00 -95.07
CA ALA A 100 32.51 0.87 -93.91
C ALA A 100 31.28 0.43 -93.10
N GLU A 101 30.18 0.06 -93.76
CA GLU A 101 29.00 -0.52 -93.11
C GLU A 101 29.32 -1.85 -92.44
N LEU A 102 30.09 -2.74 -93.09
CA LEU A 102 30.50 -4.00 -92.50
C LEU A 102 31.35 -3.78 -91.24
N ARG A 103 32.26 -2.79 -91.24
CA ARG A 103 33.04 -2.42 -90.05
C ARG A 103 32.14 -1.93 -88.92
N ARG A 104 31.22 -1.00 -89.21
CA ARG A 104 30.23 -0.52 -88.21
C ARG A 104 29.36 -1.65 -87.67
N ASN A 105 28.96 -2.59 -88.52
CA ASN A 105 28.17 -3.74 -88.09
C ASN A 105 28.99 -4.69 -87.21
N LYS A 106 30.26 -4.93 -87.54
CA LYS A 106 31.18 -5.69 -86.67
C LYS A 106 31.35 -5.02 -85.32
N GLU A 107 31.58 -3.71 -85.29
CA GLU A 107 31.68 -2.93 -84.04
C GLU A 107 30.40 -3.02 -83.20
N LYS A 108 29.21 -2.91 -83.84
CA LYS A 108 27.92 -3.11 -83.15
C LYS A 108 27.78 -4.52 -82.57
N ILE A 109 28.19 -5.55 -83.30
CA ILE A 109 28.14 -6.95 -82.83
C ILE A 109 29.09 -7.12 -81.64
N MET A 110 30.32 -6.61 -81.71
CA MET A 110 31.27 -6.67 -80.60
C MET A 110 30.73 -5.95 -79.36
N TYR A 111 30.15 -4.76 -79.55
CA TYR A 111 29.51 -4.01 -78.48
C TYR A 111 28.31 -4.75 -77.88
N GLN A 112 27.48 -5.38 -78.70
CA GLN A 112 26.39 -6.24 -78.23
C GLN A 112 26.90 -7.42 -77.40
N GLN A 113 27.95 -8.10 -77.86
CA GLN A 113 28.58 -9.20 -77.12
C GLN A 113 29.18 -8.74 -75.78
N GLU A 114 29.74 -7.54 -75.71
CA GLU A 114 30.23 -6.95 -74.46
C GLU A 114 29.09 -6.65 -73.49
N LEU A 115 27.97 -6.11 -73.99
CA LEU A 115 26.77 -5.88 -73.18
C LEU A 115 26.17 -7.20 -72.68
N GLU A 116 26.10 -8.23 -73.53
CA GLU A 116 25.65 -9.57 -73.14
C GLU A 116 26.52 -10.15 -72.02
N LYS A 117 27.85 -10.04 -72.14
CA LYS A 117 28.78 -10.45 -71.07
C LYS A 117 28.55 -9.67 -69.77
N GLN A 118 28.31 -8.36 -69.84
CA GLN A 118 28.00 -7.56 -68.65
C GLN A 118 26.70 -8.01 -67.98
N LEU A 119 25.67 -8.37 -68.75
CA LEU A 119 24.43 -8.92 -68.23
C LEU A 119 24.65 -10.30 -67.60
N GLU A 120 25.39 -11.19 -68.26
CA GLU A 120 25.76 -12.50 -67.70
C GLU A 120 26.54 -12.36 -66.38
N GLU A 121 27.49 -11.43 -66.30
CA GLU A 121 28.23 -11.16 -65.07
C GLU A 121 27.32 -10.63 -63.95
N GLN A 122 26.35 -9.78 -64.27
CA GLN A 122 25.36 -9.31 -63.30
C GLN A 122 24.45 -10.45 -62.83
N GLU A 123 24.04 -11.34 -63.71
CA GLU A 123 23.25 -12.52 -63.36
C GLU A 123 24.04 -13.49 -62.47
N ARG A 124 25.31 -13.76 -62.80
CA ARG A 124 26.19 -14.56 -61.95
C ARG A 124 26.36 -13.94 -60.56
N LYS A 125 26.62 -12.63 -60.47
CA LYS A 125 26.68 -11.95 -59.16
C LYS A 125 25.39 -12.09 -58.36
N LYS A 126 24.22 -12.06 -59.02
CA LYS A 126 22.93 -12.32 -58.35
C LYS A 126 22.80 -13.76 -57.88
N GLN A 127 23.27 -14.72 -58.68
CA GLN A 127 23.30 -16.14 -58.30
C GLN A 127 24.24 -16.37 -57.11
N ASP A 128 25.46 -15.85 -57.16
CA ASP A 128 26.44 -15.94 -56.08
C ASP A 128 25.89 -15.32 -54.78
N ALA A 129 25.30 -14.12 -54.87
CA ALA A 129 24.66 -13.47 -53.72
C ALA A 129 23.46 -14.28 -53.17
N TYR A 130 22.71 -14.94 -54.05
CA TYR A 130 21.62 -15.82 -53.63
C TYR A 130 22.13 -17.09 -52.95
N GLU A 131 23.23 -17.68 -53.44
CA GLU A 131 23.89 -18.81 -52.81
C GLU A 131 24.47 -18.43 -51.44
N GLU A 132 25.10 -17.27 -51.32
CA GLU A 132 25.56 -16.72 -50.04
C GLU A 132 24.39 -16.52 -49.08
N PHE A 133 23.30 -15.91 -49.55
CA PHE A 133 22.08 -15.76 -48.75
C PHE A 133 21.52 -17.11 -48.26
N LEU A 134 21.51 -18.15 -49.11
CA LEU A 134 21.08 -19.48 -48.70
C LEU A 134 22.02 -20.10 -47.65
N LYS A 135 23.34 -19.93 -47.80
CA LYS A 135 24.32 -20.39 -46.80
C LYS A 135 24.12 -19.66 -45.47
N GLU A 136 23.95 -18.34 -45.51
CA GLU A 136 23.66 -17.53 -44.31
C GLU A 136 22.35 -17.95 -43.67
N LYS A 137 21.30 -18.16 -44.45
CA LYS A 137 20.00 -18.63 -43.94
C LYS A 137 20.13 -19.97 -43.25
N LEU A 138 20.81 -20.94 -43.86
CA LEU A 138 21.06 -22.25 -43.25
C LEU A 138 21.85 -22.11 -41.94
N MET A 139 22.89 -21.26 -41.92
CA MET A 139 23.67 -20.99 -40.71
C MET A 139 22.82 -20.33 -39.61
N ILE A 140 21.95 -19.38 -39.97
CA ILE A 140 21.01 -18.75 -39.04
C ILE A 140 20.00 -19.78 -38.51
N ASP A 141 19.44 -20.62 -39.38
CA ASP A 141 18.51 -21.69 -39.00
C ASP A 141 19.18 -22.69 -38.04
N GLU A 142 20.45 -23.02 -38.25
CA GLU A 142 21.25 -23.83 -37.32
C GLU A 142 21.49 -23.15 -35.97
N ILE A 143 21.80 -21.84 -35.96
CA ILE A 143 21.95 -21.07 -34.72
C ILE A 143 20.62 -21.04 -33.95
N VAL A 144 19.52 -20.76 -34.64
CA VAL A 144 18.17 -20.74 -34.04
C VAL A 144 17.84 -22.12 -33.48
N ARG A 145 18.14 -23.21 -34.21
CA ARG A 145 17.95 -24.57 -33.72
C ARG A 145 18.73 -24.84 -32.45
N LYS A 146 20.02 -24.45 -32.41
CA LYS A 146 20.86 -24.57 -31.20
C LYS A 146 20.31 -23.79 -30.02
N ILE A 147 19.85 -22.55 -30.23
CA ILE A 147 19.21 -21.75 -29.17
C ILE A 147 17.96 -22.45 -28.63
N TYR A 148 17.10 -22.99 -29.51
CA TYR A 148 15.92 -23.75 -29.07
C TYR A 148 16.31 -25.02 -28.30
N GLU A 149 17.33 -25.75 -28.75
CA GLU A 149 17.85 -26.93 -28.05
C GLU A 149 18.40 -26.54 -26.66
N GLU A 150 19.21 -25.49 -26.57
CA GLU A 150 19.75 -24.95 -25.32
C GLU A 150 18.65 -24.49 -24.36
N ASP A 151 17.65 -23.76 -24.84
CA ASP A 151 16.50 -23.32 -24.06
C ASP A 151 15.67 -24.50 -23.52
N GLN A 152 15.50 -25.56 -24.32
CA GLN A 152 14.82 -26.78 -23.89
C GLN A 152 15.61 -27.50 -22.80
N MET A 153 16.94 -27.64 -22.98
CA MET A 153 17.81 -28.23 -21.98
C MET A 153 17.83 -27.42 -20.68
N GLU A 154 17.86 -26.09 -20.75
CA GLU A 154 17.81 -25.23 -19.57
C GLU A 154 16.49 -25.37 -18.82
N LYS A 155 15.36 -25.46 -19.54
CA LYS A 155 14.04 -25.74 -18.95
C LYS A 155 14.01 -27.11 -18.27
N GLN A 156 14.57 -28.14 -18.89
CA GLN A 156 14.65 -29.47 -18.30
C GLN A 156 15.51 -29.46 -17.03
N LEU A 157 16.69 -28.84 -17.05
CA LEU A 157 17.54 -28.69 -15.87
C LEU A 157 16.86 -27.90 -14.74
N LYS A 158 16.10 -26.85 -15.07
CA LYS A 158 15.28 -26.11 -14.09
C LYS A 158 14.22 -27.03 -13.48
N LEU A 159 13.50 -27.80 -14.28
CA LEU A 159 12.51 -28.77 -13.81
C LEU A 159 13.13 -29.86 -12.94
N GLU A 160 14.30 -30.39 -13.30
CA GLU A 160 15.04 -31.38 -12.51
C GLU A 160 15.49 -30.79 -11.17
N LYS A 161 16.02 -29.56 -11.16
CA LYS A 161 16.36 -28.84 -9.91
C LYS A 161 15.13 -28.64 -9.04
N MET A 162 13.99 -28.26 -9.63
CA MET A 162 12.72 -28.12 -8.89
C MET A 162 12.24 -29.47 -8.33
N ARG A 163 12.33 -30.56 -9.09
CA ARG A 163 11.97 -31.90 -8.63
C ARG A 163 12.90 -32.37 -7.51
N ALA A 164 14.20 -32.13 -7.64
CA ALA A 164 15.18 -32.46 -6.61
C ALA A 164 14.91 -31.68 -5.32
N THR A 165 14.68 -30.36 -5.39
CA THR A 165 14.35 -29.56 -4.20
C THR A 165 13.01 -29.98 -3.59
N GLN A 166 12.00 -30.29 -4.40
CA GLN A 166 10.74 -30.85 -3.92
C GLN A 166 10.94 -32.18 -3.19
N ALA A 167 11.72 -33.11 -3.77
CA ALA A 167 12.05 -34.38 -3.12
C ALA A 167 12.79 -34.16 -1.79
N TYR A 168 13.79 -33.26 -1.74
CA TYR A 168 14.46 -32.90 -0.50
C TYR A 168 13.50 -32.31 0.55
N ILE A 169 12.57 -31.45 0.14
CA ILE A 169 11.55 -30.89 1.04
C ILE A 169 10.61 -31.98 1.56
N GLU A 170 10.21 -32.92 0.71
CA GLU A 170 9.36 -34.04 1.10
C GLU A 170 10.06 -34.98 2.07
N GLU A 171 11.31 -35.35 1.80
CA GLU A 171 12.12 -36.16 2.73
C GLU A 171 12.32 -35.42 4.05
N PHE A 172 12.65 -34.12 4.03
CA PHE A 172 12.77 -33.32 5.26
C PHE A 172 11.44 -33.27 6.04
N LYS A 173 10.29 -33.14 5.36
CA LYS A 173 8.98 -33.18 6.01
C LYS A 173 8.68 -34.55 6.63
N LYS A 174 9.05 -35.66 5.96
CA LYS A 174 8.93 -37.02 6.49
C LYS A 174 9.80 -37.20 7.73
N GLU A 175 11.06 -36.78 7.66
CA GLU A 175 11.99 -36.82 8.81
C GLU A 175 11.47 -35.98 9.98
N GLN A 176 10.97 -34.77 9.71
CA GLN A 176 10.38 -33.92 10.74
C GLN A 176 9.10 -34.52 11.33
N ALA A 177 8.29 -35.22 10.54
CA ALA A 177 7.11 -35.94 11.01
C ALA A 177 7.49 -37.15 11.88
N LEU A 178 8.49 -37.92 11.46
CA LEU A 178 9.06 -39.02 12.24
C LEU A 178 9.65 -38.52 13.56
N TRP A 179 10.39 -37.42 13.53
CA TRP A 179 10.94 -36.78 14.73
C TRP A 179 9.83 -36.31 15.67
N ARG A 180 8.81 -35.61 15.16
CA ARG A 180 7.64 -35.19 15.96
C ARG A 180 6.89 -36.38 16.55
N ARG A 181 6.74 -37.46 15.79
CA ARG A 181 6.11 -38.70 16.27
C ARG A 181 6.94 -39.34 17.38
N ARG A 182 8.25 -39.50 17.17
CA ARG A 182 9.17 -40.06 18.17
C ARG A 182 9.18 -39.21 19.45
N LYS A 183 9.19 -37.88 19.31
CA LYS A 183 9.10 -36.99 20.47
C LYS A 183 7.76 -37.11 21.18
N ARG A 184 6.66 -37.29 20.44
CA ARG A 184 5.34 -37.53 21.04
C ARG A 184 5.29 -38.86 21.78
N GLU A 185 5.85 -39.93 21.20
CA GLU A 185 5.95 -41.25 21.85
C GLU A 185 6.79 -41.16 23.14
N GLU A 186 7.94 -40.47 23.12
CA GLU A 186 8.75 -40.20 24.33
C GLU A 186 7.95 -39.41 25.38
N MET A 187 7.24 -38.35 24.99
CA MET A 187 6.38 -37.57 25.89
C MET A 187 5.22 -38.41 26.44
N GLU A 188 4.64 -39.29 25.65
CA GLU A 188 3.58 -40.21 26.09
C GLU A 188 4.11 -41.23 27.10
N GLU A 189 5.31 -41.76 26.90
CA GLU A 189 5.98 -42.65 27.86
C GLU A 189 6.32 -41.92 29.17
N GLU A 190 6.83 -40.70 29.10
CA GLU A 190 7.07 -39.85 30.28
C GLU A 190 5.75 -39.54 31.00
N ASN A 191 4.70 -39.18 30.25
CA ASN A 191 3.37 -38.95 30.81
C ASN A 191 2.79 -40.22 31.45
N ARG A 192 2.99 -41.41 30.87
CA ARG A 192 2.58 -42.69 31.48
C ARG A 192 3.29 -42.89 32.82
N LYS A 193 4.61 -42.68 32.88
CA LYS A 193 5.38 -42.76 34.14
C LYS A 193 4.90 -41.74 35.18
N ILE A 194 4.55 -40.52 34.74
CA ILE A 194 3.98 -39.49 35.63
C ILE A 194 2.60 -39.94 36.16
N VAL A 195 1.74 -40.49 35.30
CA VAL A 195 0.41 -40.98 35.70
C VAL A 195 0.54 -42.18 36.65
N GLU A 196 1.43 -43.13 36.37
CA GLU A 196 1.73 -44.25 37.27
C GLU A 196 2.24 -43.76 38.62
N PHE A 197 3.19 -42.80 38.63
CA PHE A 197 3.68 -42.20 39.87
C PHE A 197 2.58 -41.44 40.63
N ALA A 198 1.74 -40.69 39.92
CA ALA A 198 0.61 -39.97 40.50
C ALA A 198 -0.42 -40.95 41.10
N ASN A 199 -0.72 -42.05 40.42
CA ASN A 199 -1.59 -43.10 40.94
C ASN A 199 -0.98 -43.79 42.17
N MET A 200 0.33 -44.06 42.17
CA MET A 200 1.06 -44.59 43.32
C MET A 200 1.11 -43.61 44.52
N GLN A 201 1.10 -42.30 44.27
CA GLN A 201 0.96 -41.29 45.33
C GLN A 201 -0.48 -41.24 45.85
N ARG A 202 -1.48 -41.22 44.96
CA ARG A 202 -2.90 -41.27 45.35
C ARG A 202 -3.22 -42.51 46.17
N GLN A 203 -2.76 -43.69 45.76
CA GLN A 203 -2.95 -44.92 46.54
C GLN A 203 -2.27 -44.83 47.92
N ARG A 204 -1.06 -44.26 48.01
CA ARG A 204 -0.41 -44.04 49.30
C ARG A 204 -1.15 -43.04 50.19
N GLU A 205 -1.71 -41.98 49.61
CA GLU A 205 -2.56 -41.03 50.32
C GLU A 205 -3.87 -41.67 50.74
N GLU A 206 -4.53 -42.43 49.88
CA GLU A 206 -5.75 -43.19 50.16
C GLU A 206 -5.52 -44.22 51.27
N ASP A 207 -4.41 -44.96 51.25
CA ASP A 207 -4.03 -45.91 52.31
C ASP A 207 -3.75 -45.19 53.63
N ARG A 208 -3.10 -44.02 53.59
CA ARG A 208 -2.90 -43.18 54.79
C ARG A 208 -4.24 -42.68 55.32
N MET A 209 -5.11 -42.17 54.45
CA MET A 209 -6.44 -41.69 54.82
C MET A 209 -7.33 -42.83 55.32
N ALA A 210 -7.22 -44.03 54.77
CA ALA A 210 -7.92 -45.22 55.23
C ALA A 210 -7.45 -45.62 56.63
N LYS A 211 -6.13 -45.60 56.90
CA LYS A 211 -5.58 -45.82 58.25
C LYS A 211 -6.00 -44.74 59.24
N VAL A 212 -6.07 -43.47 58.80
CA VAL A 212 -6.59 -42.38 59.63
C VAL A 212 -8.06 -42.61 59.95
N ARG A 213 -8.89 -42.94 58.95
CA ARG A 213 -10.31 -43.28 59.13
C ARG A 213 -10.49 -44.48 60.05
N GLU A 214 -9.72 -45.56 59.88
CA GLU A 214 -9.78 -46.74 60.75
C GLU A 214 -9.40 -46.38 62.20
N ASN A 215 -8.40 -45.52 62.39
CA ASN A 215 -8.03 -45.02 63.71
C ASN A 215 -9.06 -44.06 64.30
N GLU A 216 -9.71 -43.22 63.48
CA GLU A 216 -10.84 -42.37 63.88
C GLU A 216 -12.04 -43.21 64.26
N GLU A 217 -12.38 -44.25 63.50
CA GLU A 217 -13.43 -45.21 63.84
C GLU A 217 -13.12 -45.95 65.15
N LYS A 218 -11.87 -46.38 65.36
CA LYS A 218 -11.43 -46.98 66.64
C LYS A 218 -11.57 -45.97 67.79
N LYS A 219 -11.20 -44.69 67.58
CA LYS A 219 -11.39 -43.61 68.56
C LYS A 219 -12.87 -43.33 68.82
N GLN A 220 -13.71 -43.28 67.80
CA GLN A 220 -15.15 -43.08 67.91
C GLN A 220 -15.82 -44.25 68.65
N ARG A 221 -15.40 -45.49 68.40
CA ARG A 221 -15.84 -46.68 69.16
C ARG A 221 -15.44 -46.57 70.63
N LEU A 222 -14.20 -46.18 70.92
CA LEU A 222 -13.75 -45.94 72.29
C LEU A 222 -14.51 -44.78 72.96
N GLN A 223 -14.74 -43.68 72.25
CA GLN A 223 -15.53 -42.54 72.72
C GLN A 223 -16.98 -42.93 72.99
N SER A 224 -17.59 -43.75 72.12
CA SER A 224 -18.94 -44.27 72.31
C SER A 224 -19.03 -45.19 73.54
N MET A 225 -18.03 -46.05 73.74
CA MET A 225 -17.93 -46.88 74.95
C MET A 225 -17.73 -46.04 76.21
N MET A 226 -16.90 -45.00 76.16
CA MET A 226 -16.71 -44.06 77.27
C MET A 226 -17.98 -43.24 77.54
N ALA A 227 -18.70 -42.81 76.51
CA ALA A 227 -19.96 -42.08 76.64
C ALA A 227 -21.03 -42.96 77.28
N GLN A 228 -21.18 -44.22 76.84
CA GLN A 228 -22.10 -45.18 77.47
C GLN A 228 -21.72 -45.48 78.92
N ASN A 229 -20.43 -45.57 79.24
CA ASN A 229 -19.99 -45.74 80.62
C ASN A 229 -20.23 -44.49 81.47
N LEU A 230 -20.01 -43.30 80.91
CA LEU A 230 -20.28 -42.03 81.59
C LEU A 230 -21.79 -41.85 81.83
N GLU A 231 -22.63 -42.21 80.86
CA GLU A 231 -24.09 -42.17 80.98
C GLU A 231 -24.57 -43.15 82.05
N ARG A 232 -24.01 -44.37 82.12
CA ARG A 232 -24.29 -45.32 83.22
C ARG A 232 -23.86 -44.77 84.59
N GLU A 233 -22.71 -44.13 84.67
CA GLU A 233 -22.24 -43.53 85.92
C GLU A 233 -23.05 -42.28 86.30
N GLN A 234 -23.51 -41.49 85.33
CA GLN A 234 -24.43 -40.38 85.54
C GLN A 234 -25.80 -40.88 86.01
N GLN A 235 -26.37 -41.91 85.38
CA GLN A 235 -27.62 -42.54 85.83
C GLN A 235 -27.51 -43.05 87.26
N LYS A 236 -26.40 -43.72 87.64
CA LYS A 236 -26.16 -44.11 89.03
C LYS A 236 -26.06 -42.92 89.98
N ARG A 237 -25.44 -41.81 89.56
CA ARG A 237 -25.35 -40.58 90.36
C ARG A 237 -26.71 -39.91 90.50
N GLU A 238 -27.49 -39.84 89.44
CA GLU A 238 -28.85 -39.31 89.44
C GLU A 238 -29.77 -40.16 90.31
N GLU A 239 -29.69 -41.50 90.24
CA GLU A 239 -30.39 -42.41 91.14
C GLU A 239 -29.99 -42.17 92.61
N LEU A 240 -28.70 -42.00 92.91
CA LEU A 240 -28.23 -41.68 94.27
C LEU A 240 -28.66 -40.29 94.73
N GLU A 241 -28.70 -39.30 93.84
CA GLU A 241 -29.17 -37.95 94.13
C GLU A 241 -30.69 -37.91 94.32
N GLN A 242 -31.47 -38.68 93.55
CA GLN A 242 -32.90 -38.87 93.75
C GLN A 242 -33.18 -39.48 95.13
N VAL A 243 -32.46 -40.55 95.51
CA VAL A 243 -32.58 -41.15 96.85
C VAL A 243 -32.20 -40.16 97.96
N ARG A 244 -31.19 -39.30 97.75
CA ARG A 244 -30.85 -38.23 98.70
C ARG A 244 -31.92 -37.14 98.78
N GLN A 245 -32.54 -36.78 97.66
CA GLN A 245 -33.63 -35.81 97.62
C GLN A 245 -34.89 -36.35 98.29
N GLU A 246 -35.22 -37.62 98.09
CA GLU A 246 -36.31 -38.33 98.78
C GLU A 246 -36.08 -38.35 100.30
N LEU A 247 -34.86 -38.72 100.74
CA LEU A 247 -34.49 -38.66 102.17
C LEU A 247 -34.61 -37.24 102.74
N HIS A 248 -34.15 -36.22 102.01
CA HIS A 248 -34.25 -34.84 102.46
C HIS A 248 -35.71 -34.36 102.57
N GLN A 249 -36.58 -34.79 101.65
CA GLN A 249 -38.01 -34.49 101.71
C GLN A 249 -38.69 -35.19 102.89
N GLU A 250 -38.32 -36.43 103.21
CA GLU A 250 -38.78 -37.12 104.43
C GLU A 250 -38.29 -36.45 105.71
N GLU A 251 -37.02 -36.02 105.76
CA GLU A 251 -36.47 -35.26 106.90
C GLU A 251 -37.18 -33.91 107.08
N GLN A 252 -37.46 -33.20 105.99
CA GLN A 252 -38.24 -31.95 106.04
C GLN A 252 -39.67 -32.19 106.53
N ALA A 253 -40.34 -33.24 106.05
CA ALA A 253 -41.68 -33.60 106.50
C ALA A 253 -41.72 -33.97 108.00
N GLU A 254 -40.71 -34.70 108.49
CA GLU A 254 -40.55 -34.99 109.93
C GLU A 254 -40.27 -33.72 110.75
N MET A 255 -39.48 -32.79 110.21
CA MET A 255 -39.24 -31.49 110.85
C MET A 255 -40.50 -30.63 110.89
N GLU A 256 -41.34 -30.64 109.85
CA GLU A 256 -42.63 -29.95 109.84
C GLU A 256 -43.60 -30.55 110.87
N ARG A 257 -43.70 -31.88 110.96
CA ARG A 257 -44.48 -32.56 112.01
C ARG A 257 -44.04 -32.15 113.42
N LYS A 258 -42.74 -32.03 113.66
CA LYS A 258 -42.20 -31.57 114.95
C LYS A 258 -42.50 -30.09 115.21
N LYS A 259 -42.48 -29.24 114.18
CA LYS A 259 -42.87 -27.82 114.30
C LYS A 259 -44.35 -27.68 114.63
N GLU A 260 -45.24 -28.44 113.99
CA GLU A 260 -46.67 -28.43 114.30
C GLU A 260 -46.94 -28.83 115.76
N MET A 261 -46.26 -29.86 116.26
CA MET A 261 -46.34 -30.26 117.67
C MET A 261 -45.82 -29.16 118.62
N ALA A 262 -44.72 -28.49 118.26
CA ALA A 262 -44.17 -27.39 119.05
C ALA A 262 -45.06 -26.12 119.02
N GLU A 263 -45.76 -25.85 117.92
CA GLU A 263 -46.73 -24.75 117.84
C GLU A 263 -47.98 -25.02 118.69
N ILE A 264 -48.47 -26.26 118.71
CA ILE A 264 -49.54 -26.68 119.61
C ILE A 264 -49.09 -26.50 121.08
N GLU A 265 -47.87 -26.89 121.41
CA GLU A 265 -47.30 -26.72 122.75
C GLU A 265 -47.15 -25.23 123.15
N LYS A 266 -46.68 -24.38 122.22
CA LYS A 266 -46.57 -22.92 122.46
C LYS A 266 -47.93 -22.26 122.66
N ARG A 267 -48.98 -22.66 121.94
CA ARG A 267 -50.35 -22.15 122.16
C ARG A 267 -50.90 -22.51 123.54
N ILE A 268 -50.53 -23.68 124.07
CA ILE A 268 -50.92 -24.11 125.43
C ILE A 268 -50.13 -23.31 126.48
N ARG A 269 -48.82 -23.10 126.31
CA ARG A 269 -47.99 -22.29 127.23
C ARG A 269 -48.44 -20.83 127.28
N GLN A 270 -48.72 -20.21 126.14
CA GLN A 270 -49.20 -18.82 126.07
C GLN A 270 -50.55 -18.60 126.79
N ARG A 271 -51.44 -19.60 126.82
CA ARG A 271 -52.69 -19.54 127.61
C ARG A 271 -52.46 -19.61 129.12
N ILE A 272 -51.39 -20.28 129.56
CA ILE A 272 -51.02 -20.42 130.98
C ILE A 272 -50.28 -19.16 131.45
N ASP A 273 -49.36 -18.64 130.64
CA ASP A 273 -48.57 -17.44 130.96
C ASP A 273 -49.44 -16.17 131.04
N LEU A 274 -50.48 -16.03 130.20
CA LEU A 274 -51.44 -14.93 130.29
C LEU A 274 -52.28 -14.95 131.58
N ARG A 275 -52.49 -16.13 132.17
CA ARG A 275 -53.21 -16.27 133.44
C ARG A 275 -52.32 -15.90 134.64
N GLN A 276 -51.04 -16.30 134.59
CA GLN A 276 -50.06 -16.02 135.65
C GLN A 276 -49.61 -14.55 135.67
N THR A 277 -49.41 -13.92 134.52
CA THR A 277 -49.01 -12.50 134.43
C THR A 277 -50.08 -11.53 134.94
N TYR A 278 -51.37 -11.88 134.86
CA TYR A 278 -52.46 -11.06 135.40
C TYR A 278 -52.48 -11.10 136.95
N GLU A 279 -52.14 -12.23 137.55
CA GLU A 279 -52.05 -12.41 139.01
C GLU A 279 -50.82 -11.69 139.59
N GLU A 280 -49.69 -11.68 138.85
CA GLU A 280 -48.44 -11.01 139.26
C GLU A 280 -48.47 -9.48 139.14
N GLN A 281 -49.14 -8.91 138.12
CA GLN A 281 -49.26 -7.45 137.98
C GLN A 281 -50.10 -6.80 139.09
N PHE A 282 -51.09 -7.49 139.64
CA PHE A 282 -51.91 -6.98 140.74
C PHE A 282 -51.13 -6.90 142.06
N ALA A 283 -50.19 -7.83 142.28
CA ALA A 283 -49.33 -7.87 143.46
C ALA A 283 -48.22 -6.80 143.43
N LEU A 284 -47.57 -6.59 142.27
CA LEU A 284 -46.49 -5.61 142.11
C LEU A 284 -46.97 -4.16 142.25
N LYS A 285 -48.19 -3.83 141.79
CA LYS A 285 -48.74 -2.46 141.87
C LYS A 285 -48.99 -1.99 143.31
N LYS A 286 -49.16 -2.92 144.26
CA LYS A 286 -49.40 -2.64 145.68
C LYS A 286 -48.11 -2.37 146.46
N ILE A 287 -46.97 -2.87 145.98
CA ILE A 287 -45.65 -2.74 146.63
C ILE A 287 -44.93 -1.45 146.17
N VAL A 288 -45.10 -1.04 144.91
CA VAL A 288 -44.46 0.17 144.35
C VAL A 288 -44.96 1.48 145.01
N GLN A 289 -46.19 1.52 145.50
CA GLN A 289 -46.77 2.75 146.07
C GLN A 289 -46.23 3.09 147.46
N GLN A 290 -45.63 2.12 148.17
CA GLN A 290 -45.01 2.33 149.49
C GLN A 290 -43.52 2.68 149.40
N ALA A 291 -42.79 2.19 148.39
CA ALA A 291 -41.37 2.51 148.18
C ALA A 291 -41.13 3.91 147.55
N MET A 292 -42.09 4.41 146.77
CA MET A 292 -41.97 5.73 146.11
C MET A 292 -41.93 6.92 147.10
N GLN A 293 -42.44 6.77 148.33
CA GLN A 293 -42.38 7.83 149.35
C GLN A 293 -41.01 7.95 150.02
N GLU A 294 -40.16 6.92 149.97
CA GLU A 294 -38.84 6.93 150.63
C GLU A 294 -37.70 7.42 149.69
N GLU A 295 -37.84 7.28 148.37
CA GLU A 295 -36.81 7.69 147.39
C GLU A 295 -36.91 9.17 146.94
N GLU A 296 -38.04 9.86 147.17
CA GLU A 296 -38.24 11.27 146.77
C GLU A 296 -37.36 12.29 147.55
N GLU A 297 -36.76 11.93 148.69
CA GLU A 297 -35.92 12.86 149.47
C GLU A 297 -34.42 12.79 149.15
N ALA A 298 -33.89 11.66 148.63
CA ALA A 298 -32.44 11.48 148.43
C ALA A 298 -31.93 11.93 147.04
N PHE A 299 -32.75 11.83 145.98
CA PHE A 299 -32.32 12.06 144.59
C PHE A 299 -32.10 13.54 144.21
N ARG A 300 -32.49 14.50 145.06
CA ARG A 300 -32.26 15.94 144.83
C ARG A 300 -30.78 16.36 144.90
N GLN A 301 -29.88 15.55 145.43
CA GLN A 301 -28.46 15.92 145.59
C GLN A 301 -27.51 15.36 144.49
N GLU A 302 -27.93 14.36 143.71
CA GLU A 302 -27.04 13.67 142.74
C GLU A 302 -27.09 14.21 141.30
N MET A 303 -28.07 15.07 140.99
CA MET A 303 -28.33 15.60 139.63
C MET A 303 -27.26 16.59 139.10
N LEU A 304 -26.27 16.98 139.92
CA LEU A 304 -25.18 17.90 139.55
C LEU A 304 -24.01 17.22 138.81
N ALA A 305 -23.93 15.89 138.77
CA ALA A 305 -22.79 15.17 138.17
C ALA A 305 -22.99 14.74 136.69
N LYS A 306 -24.20 14.91 136.13
CA LYS A 306 -24.58 14.33 134.83
C LYS A 306 -24.44 15.23 133.60
N PHE A 307 -23.95 16.47 133.69
CA PHE A 307 -23.97 17.41 132.55
C PHE A 307 -22.61 17.80 131.94
N ALA A 308 -21.47 17.36 132.50
CA ALA A 308 -20.16 17.89 132.11
C ALA A 308 -19.33 17.01 131.14
N GLU A 309 -19.63 15.71 131.01
CA GLU A 309 -18.82 14.81 130.15
C GLU A 309 -19.45 14.51 128.79
N ASP A 310 -20.69 14.97 128.56
CA ASP A 310 -21.38 14.90 127.26
C ASP A 310 -20.86 15.92 126.22
N ASP A 311 -19.85 16.73 126.54
CA ASP A 311 -19.41 17.87 125.70
C ASP A 311 -18.06 17.69 124.99
N ARG A 312 -17.50 16.48 124.98
CA ARG A 312 -16.39 16.14 124.05
C ARG A 312 -16.74 15.09 123.00
N ILE A 313 -18.04 14.85 122.89
CA ILE A 313 -18.78 14.67 121.63
C ILE A 313 -18.04 13.78 120.65
N GLU A 314 -18.61 12.58 120.55
CA GLU A 314 -18.94 12.01 119.25
C GLU A 314 -17.86 12.28 118.22
N GLN A 315 -16.89 11.38 118.12
CA GLN A 315 -17.19 10.20 117.31
C GLN A 315 -18.33 10.49 116.33
N MET A 316 -18.02 11.09 115.20
CA MET A 316 -18.68 10.71 113.96
C MET A 316 -17.72 10.93 112.79
N ASN A 317 -16.87 9.93 112.62
CA ASN A 317 -16.84 9.19 111.36
C ASN A 317 -16.48 9.96 110.08
N ALA A 318 -15.34 10.65 110.02
CA ALA A 318 -14.88 11.27 108.76
C ALA A 318 -13.41 11.01 108.34
N GLN A 319 -12.49 10.64 109.24
CA GLN A 319 -11.05 10.76 108.94
C GLN A 319 -10.27 9.46 108.67
N LYS A 320 -10.84 8.25 108.89
CA LYS A 320 -10.13 6.97 108.68
C LYS A 320 -10.53 6.12 107.46
N ARG A 321 -11.50 6.55 106.63
CA ARG A 321 -11.76 5.94 105.30
C ARG A 321 -11.20 6.73 104.10
N ARG A 322 -10.92 8.04 104.26
CA ARG A 322 -10.39 8.91 103.17
C ARG A 322 -8.94 8.62 102.76
N MET A 323 -8.09 8.10 103.65
CA MET A 323 -6.65 7.93 103.33
C MET A 323 -6.33 6.72 102.44
N LYS A 324 -7.13 5.64 102.46
CA LYS A 324 -6.86 4.43 101.65
C LYS A 324 -7.53 4.41 100.26
N GLN A 325 -8.45 5.35 99.98
CA GLN A 325 -9.02 5.54 98.63
C GLN A 325 -8.23 6.56 97.78
N LEU A 326 -7.37 7.38 98.38
CA LEU A 326 -6.61 8.44 97.69
C LEU A 326 -5.32 7.95 97.00
N GLU A 327 -4.74 6.84 97.43
CA GLU A 327 -3.54 6.26 96.80
C GLU A 327 -3.89 5.41 95.57
N HIS A 328 -5.03 4.70 95.57
CA HIS A 328 -5.49 3.92 94.41
C HIS A 328 -6.20 4.78 93.34
N ARG A 329 -6.69 5.97 93.68
CA ARG A 329 -7.29 6.93 92.73
C ARG A 329 -6.23 7.72 91.95
N ARG A 330 -5.09 8.06 92.57
CA ARG A 330 -3.97 8.78 91.92
C ARG A 330 -3.19 7.97 90.87
N ALA A 331 -3.18 6.64 90.95
CA ALA A 331 -2.53 5.78 89.95
C ALA A 331 -3.40 5.56 88.69
N VAL A 332 -4.73 5.74 88.79
CA VAL A 332 -5.69 5.58 87.68
C VAL A 332 -6.03 6.92 87.03
N GLU A 333 -6.01 8.05 87.76
CA GLU A 333 -6.24 9.40 87.20
C GLU A 333 -5.09 9.89 86.28
N LYS A 334 -3.81 9.52 86.52
CA LYS A 334 -2.71 9.88 85.60
C LYS A 334 -2.83 9.26 84.20
N LEU A 335 -3.35 8.03 84.09
CA LEU A 335 -3.59 7.36 82.79
C LEU A 335 -4.83 7.90 82.06
N ILE A 336 -5.77 8.52 82.79
CA ILE A 336 -6.98 9.13 82.23
C ILE A 336 -6.73 10.61 81.85
N GLU A 337 -5.92 11.35 82.61
CA GLU A 337 -5.53 12.74 82.28
C GLU A 337 -4.60 12.83 81.05
N ASP A 338 -3.72 11.86 80.83
CA ASP A 338 -2.86 11.83 79.63
C ASP A 338 -3.65 11.49 78.35
N ARG A 339 -4.70 10.66 78.45
CA ARG A 339 -5.64 10.35 77.35
C ARG A 339 -6.65 11.49 77.12
N HIS A 340 -7.04 12.23 78.16
CA HIS A 340 -7.95 13.37 78.05
C HIS A 340 -7.25 14.65 77.51
N LYS A 341 -5.95 14.86 77.81
CA LYS A 341 -5.14 15.94 77.22
C LYS A 341 -4.84 15.74 75.74
N GLN A 342 -4.67 14.50 75.28
CA GLN A 342 -4.55 14.18 73.85
C GLN A 342 -5.90 14.38 73.11
N PHE A 343 -7.01 13.94 73.72
CA PHE A 343 -8.35 14.11 73.13
C PHE A 343 -8.84 15.57 73.10
N LEU A 344 -8.52 16.40 74.10
CA LEU A 344 -8.84 17.83 74.12
C LEU A 344 -7.95 18.64 73.15
N ALA A 345 -6.66 18.30 73.02
CA ALA A 345 -5.77 18.95 72.05
C ALA A 345 -6.14 18.61 70.59
N ASP A 346 -6.61 17.40 70.30
CA ASP A 346 -7.09 17.02 68.97
C ASP A 346 -8.49 17.61 68.66
N LYS A 347 -9.36 17.77 69.66
CA LYS A 347 -10.66 18.47 69.53
C LYS A 347 -10.53 19.98 69.32
N GLU A 348 -9.59 20.64 69.99
CA GLU A 348 -9.32 22.07 69.83
C GLU A 348 -8.66 22.36 68.46
N ARG A 349 -7.77 21.48 67.98
CA ARG A 349 -7.21 21.57 66.62
C ARG A 349 -8.26 21.34 65.53
N GLU A 350 -9.16 20.36 65.69
CA GLU A 350 -10.27 20.16 64.74
C GLU A 350 -11.30 21.32 64.76
N PHE A 351 -11.50 21.97 65.91
CA PHE A 351 -12.42 23.11 66.02
C PHE A 351 -11.81 24.40 65.44
N GLU A 352 -10.51 24.62 65.63
CA GLU A 352 -9.77 25.73 65.00
C GLU A 352 -9.61 25.56 63.48
N GLU A 353 -9.38 24.33 62.99
CA GLU A 353 -9.36 24.04 61.55
C GLU A 353 -10.73 24.25 60.89
N ARG A 354 -11.84 23.83 61.54
CA ARG A 354 -13.19 24.12 61.04
C ARG A 354 -13.53 25.61 61.04
N GLN A 355 -13.13 26.37 62.07
CA GLN A 355 -13.33 27.83 62.11
C GLN A 355 -12.50 28.57 61.04
N LEU A 356 -11.29 28.10 60.75
CA LEU A 356 -10.47 28.64 59.66
C LEU A 356 -11.02 28.27 58.28
N GLU A 357 -11.59 27.08 58.11
CA GLU A 357 -12.25 26.67 56.87
C GLU A 357 -13.59 27.40 56.65
N GLU A 358 -14.39 27.62 57.70
CA GLU A 358 -15.62 28.42 57.61
C GLU A 358 -15.32 29.87 57.24
N ARG A 359 -14.31 30.51 57.85
CA ARG A 359 -13.89 31.88 57.48
C ARG A 359 -13.30 31.96 56.06
N ARG A 360 -12.58 30.92 55.61
CA ARG A 360 -12.09 30.84 54.21
C ARG A 360 -13.25 30.66 53.24
N GLN A 361 -14.26 29.85 53.58
CA GLN A 361 -15.45 29.67 52.75
C GLN A 361 -16.34 30.92 52.72
N GLU A 362 -16.48 31.67 53.82
CA GLU A 362 -17.20 32.95 53.85
C GLU A 362 -16.50 34.00 52.98
N ASN A 363 -15.18 34.12 53.07
CA ASN A 363 -14.41 35.03 52.22
C ASN A 363 -14.50 34.66 50.73
N ILE A 364 -14.49 33.36 50.39
CA ILE A 364 -14.70 32.91 49.01
C ILE A 364 -16.13 33.21 48.54
N ARG A 365 -17.15 33.03 49.37
CA ARG A 365 -18.55 33.35 49.01
C ARG A 365 -18.73 34.85 48.74
N LEU A 366 -18.13 35.71 49.55
CA LEU A 366 -18.17 37.17 49.33
C LEU A 366 -17.49 37.57 48.00
N ILE A 367 -16.30 37.03 47.71
CA ILE A 367 -15.59 37.31 46.44
C ILE A 367 -16.39 36.78 45.24
N VAL A 368 -17.00 35.59 45.35
CA VAL A 368 -17.84 35.03 44.28
C VAL A 368 -19.11 35.84 44.07
N GLU A 369 -19.72 36.39 45.11
CA GLU A 369 -20.88 37.28 44.99
C GLU A 369 -20.52 38.64 44.40
N GLU A 370 -19.36 39.20 44.76
CA GLU A 370 -18.84 40.43 44.15
C GLU A 370 -18.54 40.25 42.65
N GLU A 371 -17.86 39.16 42.26
CA GLU A 371 -17.59 38.85 40.85
C GLU A 371 -18.87 38.48 40.09
N ARG A 372 -19.83 37.80 40.73
CA ARG A 372 -21.17 37.54 40.17
C ARG A 372 -21.90 38.85 39.88
N GLN A 373 -21.86 39.84 40.78
CA GLN A 373 -22.49 41.14 40.56
C GLN A 373 -21.79 41.95 39.47
N LYS A 374 -20.46 41.88 39.34
CA LYS A 374 -19.73 42.49 38.20
C LYS A 374 -20.11 41.85 36.87
N LEU A 375 -20.11 40.52 36.78
CA LEU A 375 -20.52 39.78 35.58
C LEU A 375 -21.97 40.10 35.18
N LEU A 376 -22.87 40.22 36.15
CA LEU A 376 -24.25 40.65 35.89
C LEU A 376 -24.29 42.10 35.36
N LYS A 377 -23.54 43.06 35.93
CA LYS A 377 -23.52 44.45 35.41
C LYS A 377 -22.95 44.56 34.00
N GLU A 378 -21.91 43.79 33.68
CA GLU A 378 -21.23 43.85 32.37
C GLU A 378 -22.02 43.16 31.24
N HIS A 379 -22.71 42.07 31.55
CA HIS A 379 -23.38 41.24 30.54
C HIS A 379 -24.91 41.37 30.52
N ALA A 380 -25.57 41.73 31.62
CA ALA A 380 -27.04 41.77 31.66
C ALA A 380 -27.60 42.85 30.72
N SER A 381 -27.04 44.05 30.69
CA SER A 381 -27.48 45.14 29.78
C SER A 381 -27.37 44.76 28.29
N LYS A 382 -26.42 43.90 27.92
CA LYS A 382 -26.22 43.41 26.54
C LYS A 382 -27.08 42.20 26.16
N LEU A 383 -27.67 41.50 27.15
CA LEU A 383 -28.42 40.25 26.98
C LEU A 383 -29.90 40.38 27.41
N LEU A 384 -30.43 41.61 27.37
CA LEU A 384 -31.81 41.93 27.73
C LEU A 384 -32.79 41.15 26.81
N GLY A 385 -33.57 40.23 27.41
CA GLY A 385 -34.56 39.40 26.71
C GLY A 385 -34.15 37.97 26.38
N TYR A 386 -32.88 37.60 26.50
CA TYR A 386 -32.35 36.26 26.17
C TYR A 386 -31.71 35.52 27.37
N LEU A 387 -31.94 35.99 28.61
CA LEU A 387 -31.43 35.32 29.81
C LEU A 387 -32.30 34.11 30.24
N PRO A 388 -31.70 32.94 30.51
CA PRO A 388 -32.37 31.77 31.10
C PRO A 388 -32.98 32.07 32.48
N ARG A 389 -34.10 31.42 32.80
CA ARG A 389 -34.81 31.55 34.09
C ARG A 389 -33.96 30.93 35.21
N GLY A 390 -33.65 31.69 36.28
CA GLY A 390 -32.92 31.20 37.47
C GLY A 390 -31.55 31.85 37.78
N ILE A 391 -31.12 32.84 37.00
CA ILE A 391 -29.80 33.50 37.17
C ILE A 391 -29.84 34.67 38.20
N LEU A 392 -31.01 35.27 38.40
CA LEU A 392 -31.27 36.33 39.38
C LEU A 392 -31.78 35.66 40.67
N LYS A 393 -31.10 35.87 41.81
CA LYS A 393 -31.38 35.15 43.07
C LYS A 393 -32.42 35.88 43.91
N ASP A 394 -32.28 37.20 44.09
CA ASP A 394 -33.14 38.01 44.96
C ASP A 394 -33.61 39.29 44.26
N GLU A 395 -34.65 39.95 44.78
CA GLU A 395 -35.21 41.21 44.23
C GLU A 395 -34.16 42.33 44.13
N ASP A 396 -33.11 42.26 44.96
CA ASP A 396 -31.98 43.18 44.93
C ASP A 396 -31.13 43.07 43.65
N ASP A 397 -31.02 41.89 43.05
CA ASP A 397 -30.31 41.68 41.77
C ASP A 397 -31.06 42.36 40.61
N VAL A 398 -32.40 42.42 40.68
CA VAL A 398 -33.25 43.11 39.70
C VAL A 398 -33.16 44.63 39.88
N ASN A 399 -33.01 45.10 41.13
CA ASN A 399 -32.87 46.51 41.47
C ASN A 399 -31.52 47.10 41.03
N MET A 400 -30.43 46.31 41.07
CA MET A 400 -29.09 46.75 40.63
C MET A 400 -28.92 46.92 39.11
N LEU A 401 -29.80 46.34 38.28
CA LEU A 401 -29.65 46.25 36.82
C LEU A 401 -30.41 47.33 36.01
N GLY A 402 -30.91 48.37 36.68
CA GLY A 402 -31.52 49.56 36.05
C GLY A 402 -33.01 49.41 35.71
N GLU A 403 -33.72 50.54 35.56
CA GLU A 403 -35.18 50.57 35.37
C GLU A 403 -35.68 49.84 34.11
N GLU A 404 -34.82 49.72 33.09
CA GLU A 404 -35.11 49.02 31.83
C GLU A 404 -35.31 47.50 32.01
N PHE A 405 -34.61 46.89 32.98
CA PHE A 405 -34.76 45.47 33.32
C PHE A 405 -36.04 45.17 34.12
N ARG A 406 -36.43 46.08 35.04
CA ARG A 406 -37.69 45.94 35.80
C ARG A 406 -38.90 45.88 34.88
N LEU A 407 -38.95 46.75 33.86
CA LEU A 407 -40.07 46.83 32.92
C LEU A 407 -40.18 45.60 32.00
N ALA A 408 -39.05 45.03 31.59
CA ALA A 408 -39.02 43.85 30.72
C ALA A 408 -39.39 42.53 31.45
N TYR A 409 -39.02 42.39 32.73
CA TYR A 409 -39.32 41.19 33.52
C TYR A 409 -40.64 41.28 34.32
N GLN A 410 -41.19 42.46 34.64
CA GLN A 410 -42.55 42.59 35.21
C GLN A 410 -43.66 42.30 34.18
N LYS A 411 -43.45 42.60 32.88
CA LYS A 411 -44.47 42.36 31.83
C LYS A 411 -44.63 40.90 31.41
N ARG A 412 -43.74 39.99 31.82
CA ARG A 412 -43.74 38.57 31.40
C ARG A 412 -44.24 37.57 32.46
N SER A 413 -44.51 38.01 33.70
CA SER A 413 -45.12 37.18 34.75
C SER A 413 -46.67 37.14 34.69
N GLY A 414 -47.30 37.93 33.82
CA GLY A 414 -48.76 38.05 33.69
C GLY A 414 -49.42 37.18 32.60
N ASN A 415 -48.69 36.27 31.94
CA ASN A 415 -49.26 35.43 30.87
C ASN A 415 -48.65 34.02 30.93
N THR A 416 -49.27 33.12 31.70
CA THR A 416 -49.45 31.66 31.47
C THR A 416 -49.92 30.99 32.76
N SER A 417 -51.20 31.18 33.12
CA SER A 417 -51.96 30.19 33.90
C SER A 417 -53.24 29.86 33.13
N SER A 418 -53.05 29.23 31.96
CA SER A 418 -54.12 28.55 31.23
C SER A 418 -53.57 27.25 30.67
N ALA A 419 -54.28 26.17 31.01
CA ALA A 419 -54.24 24.83 30.43
C ALA A 419 -52.94 24.03 30.60
N GLU A 420 -52.94 22.74 30.91
CA GLU A 420 -53.97 21.76 31.26
C GLU A 420 -53.17 20.49 31.62
N ARG A 421 -53.72 19.68 32.53
CA ARG A 421 -53.59 18.21 32.61
C ARG A 421 -52.21 17.56 32.71
#